data_AF-A0A0H3PKD4-F1
#
_entry.id   AF-A0A0H3PKD4-F1
#
_cell.length_a   1.000
_cell.length_b   1.000
_cell.length_c   1.000
_cell.angle_alpha   90.00
_cell.angle_beta   90.00
_cell.angle_gamma   90.00
#
_symmetry.space_group_name_H-M   'P 1'
#
loop_
_entity.id
_entity.type
_entity.pdbx_description
1 polymer ?
#
loop_
_entity_poly.entity_id
_entity_poly.type
_entity_poly.pdbx_seq_one_letter_code
_entity_poly.pdbx_strand_id
1 'polypeptide(L)' 'MPKGSVPALQQEMLRRVSKRYDDVEVIIKSTSNDGLSVTRTADKDSAKTFVQETLKDTWESADEWFVR' A
#
# COMPACT_ATOMS: atom_id res chain seq x y z
N MET A 1 -11.57 7.76 -8.15
CA MET A 1 -11.28 7.54 -6.72
C MET A 1 -12.06 8.56 -5.89
N PRO A 2 -12.75 8.16 -4.80
CA PRO A 2 -13.49 9.07 -3.93
C PRO A 2 -12.58 10.13 -3.27
N LYS A 3 -13.17 11.24 -2.83
CA LYS A 3 -12.43 12.26 -2.08
C LYS A 3 -11.88 11.64 -0.80
N GLY A 4 -10.60 11.88 -0.50
CA GLY A 4 -9.93 11.33 0.69
C GLY A 4 -9.41 9.90 0.56
N SER A 5 -9.67 9.20 -0.55
CA SER A 5 -9.22 7.80 -0.69
C SER A 5 -7.70 7.66 -0.79
N VAL A 6 -7.00 8.61 -1.43
CA VAL A 6 -5.53 8.58 -1.54
C VAL A 6 -4.83 8.67 -0.19
N PRO A 7 -5.09 9.68 0.67
CA PRO A 7 -4.45 9.74 1.98
C PRO A 7 -4.88 8.57 2.89
N ALA A 8 -6.13 8.13 2.82
CA ALA A 8 -6.58 6.98 3.60
C ALA A 8 -5.89 5.68 3.16
N LEU A 9 -5.75 5.44 1.85
CA LEU A 9 -5.03 4.29 1.31
C LEU A 9 -3.56 4.32 1.71
N GLN A 10 -2.92 5.49 1.66
CA GLN A 10 -1.53 5.64 2.12
C GLN A 10 -1.36 5.24 3.59
N GLN A 11 -2.28 5.69 4.45
CA GLN A 11 -2.25 5.35 5.88
C GLN A 11 -2.48 3.86 6.13
N GLU A 12 -3.46 3.23 5.47
CA GLU A 12 -3.73 1.80 5.68
C GLU A 12 -2.61 0.92 5.13
N MET A 13 -2.04 1.28 3.96
CA MET A 13 -0.87 0.61 3.42
C MET A 13 0.34 0.74 4.35
N LEU A 14 0.60 1.94 4.89
CA LEU A 14 1.66 2.14 5.88
C LEU A 14 1.44 1.25 7.10
N ARG A 15 0.22 1.20 7.66
CA ARG A 15 -0.13 0.38 8.82
C ARG A 15 0.11 -1.11 8.58
N ARG A 16 -0.25 -1.63 7.41
CA ARG A 16 -0.10 -3.05 7.08
C ARG A 16 1.34 -3.43 6.75
N VAL A 17 2.04 -2.62 5.96
CA VAL A 17 3.43 -2.89 5.56
C VAL A 17 4.38 -2.76 6.75
N SER A 18 4.12 -1.83 7.68
CA SER A 18 4.92 -1.65 8.91
C SER A 18 4.86 -2.83 9.87
N LYS A 19 3.97 -3.83 9.65
CA LYS A 19 3.98 -5.06 10.44
C LYS A 19 5.16 -5.97 10.13
N ARG A 20 5.77 -5.82 8.94
CA ARG A 20 6.86 -6.68 8.45
C ARG A 20 8.18 -5.95 8.30
N TYR A 21 8.13 -4.65 8.02
CA TYR A 21 9.32 -3.85 7.79
C TYR A 21 9.28 -2.63 8.72
N ASP A 22 10.36 -2.37 9.42
CA ASP A 22 10.56 -1.15 10.19
C ASP A 22 10.91 0.03 9.27
N ASP A 23 10.67 1.26 9.73
CA ASP A 23 11.05 2.51 9.04
C ASP A 23 10.60 2.61 7.58
N VAL A 24 9.35 2.22 7.31
CA VAL A 24 8.77 2.21 5.96
C VAL A 24 8.20 3.59 5.59
N GLU A 25 8.46 4.01 4.36
CA GLU A 25 7.75 5.10 3.70
C GLU A 25 6.80 4.54 2.63
N VAL A 26 5.53 4.97 2.67
CA VAL A 26 4.53 4.64 1.64
C VAL A 26 4.10 5.92 0.95
N ILE A 27 4.19 5.94 -0.38
CA ILE A 27 3.81 7.08 -1.22
C ILE A 27 2.76 6.61 -2.23
N ILE A 28 1.58 7.22 -2.20
CA ILE A 28 0.51 6.94 -3.18
C ILE A 28 0.34 8.17 -4.08
N LYS A 29 0.40 7.95 -5.39
CA LYS A 29 0.20 8.99 -6.41
C LYS A 29 -0.82 8.51 -7.43
N SER A 30 -1.77 9.37 -7.78
CA SER A 30 -2.64 9.13 -8.94
C SER A 30 -1.84 9.43 -10.21
N THR A 31 -1.65 8.43 -11.06
CA THR A 31 -1.03 8.61 -12.38
C THR A 31 -1.93 8.02 -13.46
N SER A 32 -1.59 8.23 -14.74
CA SER A 32 -2.36 7.66 -15.86
C SER A 32 -2.23 6.13 -15.98
N ASN A 33 -1.20 5.55 -15.35
CA ASN A 33 -0.91 4.12 -15.41
C ASN A 33 -0.73 3.54 -14.01
N ASP A 34 -1.06 2.26 -13.87
CA ASP A 34 -0.78 1.52 -12.65
C ASP A 34 0.72 1.18 -12.58
N GLY A 35 1.30 1.36 -11.40
CA GLY A 35 2.71 1.08 -11.16
C GLY A 35 3.00 0.87 -9.68
N LEU A 36 3.85 -0.11 -9.39
CA LEU A 36 4.36 -0.38 -8.05
C LEU A 36 5.88 -0.51 -8.08
N SER A 37 6.56 0.29 -7.26
CA SER A 37 7.99 0.24 -7.05
C SER A 37 8.32 -0.02 -5.59
N VAL A 38 9.12 -1.05 -5.33
CA VAL A 38 9.74 -1.30 -4.02
C VAL A 38 11.24 -1.08 -4.16
N THR A 39 11.81 -0.28 -3.26
CA THR A 39 13.23 0.10 -3.27
C THR A 39 13.82 -0.10 -1.88
N ARG A 40 15.16 -0.08 -1.77
CA ARG A 40 15.89 -0.19 -0.49
C ARG A 40 15.59 -1.46 0.33
N THR A 41 15.38 -2.58 -0.36
CA THR A 41 15.25 -3.92 0.24
C THR A 41 16.33 -4.84 -0.30
N ALA A 42 16.83 -5.75 0.52
CA ALA A 42 17.78 -6.79 0.10
C ALA A 42 17.11 -7.86 -0.78
N ASP A 43 15.87 -8.23 -0.47
CA ASP A 43 15.06 -9.15 -1.25
C ASP A 43 13.93 -8.39 -1.94
N LYS A 44 14.15 -8.05 -3.21
CA LYS A 44 13.23 -7.22 -3.99
C LYS A 44 11.99 -7.99 -4.42
N ASP A 45 12.13 -9.25 -4.78
CA ASP A 45 11.02 -10.05 -5.30
C ASP A 45 10.06 -10.44 -4.18
N SER A 46 10.58 -10.89 -3.03
CA SER A 46 9.74 -11.18 -1.86
C SER A 46 9.01 -9.94 -1.37
N ALA A 47 9.71 -8.81 -1.26
CA ALA A 47 9.10 -7.56 -0.82
C ALA A 47 8.04 -7.05 -1.80
N LYS A 48 8.29 -7.17 -3.11
CA LYS A 48 7.31 -6.77 -4.12
C LYS A 48 6.05 -7.65 -4.05
N THR A 49 6.19 -8.97 -3.96
CA THR A 49 5.06 -9.90 -3.81
C THR A 49 4.24 -9.56 -2.58
N PHE A 50 4.89 -9.38 -1.42
CA PHE A 50 4.21 -9.02 -0.18
C PHE A 50 3.44 -7.69 -0.28
N VAL A 51 4.04 -6.65 -0.87
CA VAL A 51 3.37 -5.35 -1.03
C VAL A 51 2.21 -5.44 -2.02
N GLN A 52 2.33 -6.25 -3.07
CA GLN A 52 1.23 -6.49 -4.02
C GLN A 52 0.06 -7.21 -3.37
N GLU A 53 0.32 -8.28 -2.60
CA GLU A 53 -0.71 -9.00 -1.85
C GLU A 53 -1.38 -8.10 -0.82
N THR A 54 -0.58 -7.34 -0.05
CA THR A 54 -1.10 -6.36 0.91
C THR A 54 -1.97 -5.31 0.25
N LEU A 55 -1.59 -4.80 -0.93
CA LEU A 55 -2.38 -3.84 -1.69
C LEU A 55 -3.71 -4.45 -2.14
N LYS A 56 -3.68 -5.69 -2.64
CA LYS A 56 -4.89 -6.42 -3.04
C LYS A 56 -5.83 -6.61 -1.85
N ASP A 57 -5.34 -7.12 -0.73
CA ASP A 57 -6.13 -7.34 0.49
C ASP A 57 -6.71 -6.03 1.03
N THR A 58 -5.97 -4.92 0.88
CA THR A 58 -6.43 -3.59 1.29
C THR A 58 -7.59 -3.11 0.42
N TRP A 59 -7.54 -3.37 -0.89
CA TRP A 59 -8.66 -3.09 -1.79
C TRP A 59 -9.89 -3.97 -1.51
N GLU A 60 -9.69 -5.26 -1.25
CA GLU A 60 -10.80 -6.20 -0.99
C GLU A 60 -11.49 -5.94 0.36
N SER A 61 -10.78 -5.33 1.32
CA SER A 61 -11.31 -4.96 2.65
C SER A 61 -11.65 -3.47 2.78
N ALA A 62 -11.83 -2.74 1.67
CA ALA A 62 -12.09 -1.30 1.68
C ALA A 62 -13.26 -0.87 2.58
N ASP A 63 -14.32 -1.68 2.66
CA ASP A 63 -15.50 -1.41 3.50
C ASP A 63 -15.17 -1.41 5.00
N GLU A 64 -14.09 -2.08 5.43
CA GLU A 64 -13.71 -2.16 6.85
C GLU A 64 -12.88 -0.95 7.33
N TRP A 65 -12.09 -0.34 6.45
CA TRP A 65 -11.14 0.70 6.82
C TRP A 65 -11.42 2.07 6.18
N PHE A 66 -12.12 2.15 5.04
CA PHE A 66 -12.38 3.40 4.33
C PHE A 66 -13.78 3.98 4.57
N VAL A 67 -14.78 3.15 4.88
CA VAL A 67 -16.20 3.55 4.99
C VAL A 67 -16.61 3.87 6.45
N ARG A 68 -15.68 3.84 7.39
CA ARG A 68 -15.93 4.18 8.80
C ARG A 68 -15.97 5.67 9.09
#